data_AF-A0A9P1FGL6-F1
#
_entry.id   AF-A0A9P1FGL6-F1
#
_cell.length_a   1.000
_cell.length_b   1.000
_cell.length_c   1.000
_cell.angle_alpha   90.00
_cell.angle_beta   90.00
_cell.angle_gamma   90.00
#
_symmetry.space_group_name_H-M   'P 1'
#
loop_
_entity.id
_entity.type
_entity.pdbx_description
1 polymer ?
#
loop_
_entity_poly.entity_id
_entity_poly.type
_entity_poly.pdbx_seq_one_letter_code
_entity_poly.pdbx_strand_id
1 'polypeptide(L)'
;MEEVRAKGVQTRGSMRIDKEIMGWNAPKMSERNVFDRTRSNDDDHEYVVFQKPSEQQIQLLAQSNDTISSVMYWIIWDLADAMKDIDIAPPIQSRMYQELSNGMLGFNNCLKIADVPFPLPFAQLLGLLLVAFSLLIPVYVIVFTRSPIAGPILSFLLFESIWCLNEVAKELENPFGQDSNDITLTDFHLNFVDSLEDVSMEGHQAMLHHPTMGLEDDFGMSF
;
A
#
# COMPACT_ATOMS: atom_id res chain seq x y z
N MET A 1 -25.72 15.39 -15.44
CA MET A 1 -24.59 15.99 -14.68
C MET A 1 -23.77 14.84 -14.11
N GLU A 2 -23.25 14.01 -15.01
CA GLU A 2 -22.68 12.70 -14.71
C GLU A 2 -21.40 12.51 -15.54
N GLU A 3 -20.74 13.63 -15.82
CA GLU A 3 -19.49 13.70 -16.56
C GLU A 3 -18.53 14.58 -15.74
N VAL A 4 -17.29 14.11 -15.64
CA VAL A 4 -16.15 14.70 -14.90
C VAL A 4 -16.06 14.35 -13.41
N ARG A 5 -16.31 13.09 -13.01
CA ARG A 5 -15.46 12.50 -11.95
C ARG A 5 -14.21 12.02 -12.68
N ALA A 6 -13.22 12.91 -12.85
CA ALA A 6 -11.88 12.50 -13.21
C ALA A 6 -11.48 11.33 -12.31
N LYS A 7 -10.58 10.45 -12.76
CA LYS A 7 -9.82 9.52 -11.89
C LYS A 7 -9.07 10.34 -10.83
N GLY A 8 -9.81 10.92 -9.90
CA GLY A 8 -9.32 11.76 -8.83
C GLY A 8 -8.71 10.83 -7.81
N VAL A 9 -7.52 11.20 -7.34
CA VAL A 9 -6.81 10.51 -6.28
C VAL A 9 -7.79 10.20 -5.14
N GLN A 10 -7.91 8.93 -4.77
CA GLN A 10 -8.76 8.50 -3.65
C GLN A 10 -8.14 8.97 -2.33
N THR A 11 -8.45 10.21 -1.96
CA THR A 11 -8.12 10.74 -0.65
C THR A 11 -8.98 10.10 0.45
N ARG A 12 -8.51 10.14 1.69
CA ARG A 12 -9.29 9.77 2.88
C ARG A 12 -10.59 10.54 3.02
N GLY A 13 -10.57 11.82 2.64
CA GLY A 13 -11.76 12.65 2.59
C GLY A 13 -12.79 12.10 1.60
N SER A 14 -12.37 11.76 0.38
CA SER A 14 -13.26 11.16 -0.61
C SER A 14 -13.76 9.78 -0.20
N MET A 15 -12.91 8.94 0.42
CA MET A 15 -13.32 7.62 0.92
C MET A 15 -14.37 7.73 2.02
N ARG A 16 -14.31 8.75 2.88
CA ARG A 16 -15.34 9.00 3.90
C ARG A 16 -16.67 9.41 3.27
N ILE A 17 -16.63 10.30 2.28
CA ILE A 17 -17.84 10.73 1.56
C ILE A 17 -18.46 9.55 0.80
N ASP A 18 -17.64 8.75 0.11
CA ASP A 18 -18.10 7.54 -0.58
C ASP A 18 -18.73 6.55 0.41
N LYS A 19 -18.16 6.41 1.62
CA LYS A 19 -18.76 5.59 2.69
C LYS A 19 -20.12 6.11 3.16
N GLU A 20 -20.27 7.42 3.31
CA GLU A 20 -21.54 8.06 3.72
C GLU A 20 -22.63 7.95 2.64
N ILE A 21 -22.24 8.04 1.36
CA ILE A 21 -23.18 8.06 0.22
C ILE A 21 -23.52 6.65 -0.28
N MET A 22 -22.50 5.79 -0.45
CA MET A 22 -22.64 4.47 -1.08
C MET A 22 -22.78 3.34 -0.05
N GLY A 23 -22.62 3.64 1.24
CA GLY A 23 -22.50 2.63 2.28
C GLY A 23 -21.12 2.00 2.33
N TRP A 24 -20.76 1.46 3.48
CA TRP A 24 -19.46 0.83 3.69
C TRP A 24 -19.46 -0.60 3.17
N ASN A 25 -18.61 -0.88 2.18
CA ASN A 25 -18.30 -2.24 1.75
C ASN A 25 -16.98 -2.67 2.38
N ALA A 26 -17.02 -3.79 3.11
CA ALA A 26 -15.81 -4.42 3.61
C ALA A 26 -14.96 -4.92 2.42
N PRO A 27 -13.62 -4.84 2.51
CA PRO A 27 -12.76 -5.42 1.49
C PRO A 27 -12.99 -6.94 1.42
N LYS A 28 -12.79 -7.53 0.23
CA LYS A 28 -12.87 -8.98 0.06
C LYS A 28 -11.77 -9.62 0.91
N MET A 29 -12.15 -10.53 1.79
CA MET A 29 -11.22 -11.23 2.67
C MET A 29 -11.37 -12.73 2.50
N SER A 30 -10.24 -13.43 2.52
CA SER A 30 -10.18 -14.89 2.51
C SER A 30 -9.32 -15.40 3.64
N GLU A 31 -9.76 -16.49 4.26
CA GLU A 31 -9.02 -17.09 5.37
C GLU A 31 -7.78 -17.82 4.85
N ARG A 32 -6.66 -17.69 5.57
CA ARG A 32 -5.38 -18.29 5.19
C ARG A 32 -5.49 -19.77 4.85
N ASN A 33 -6.29 -20.50 5.62
CA ASN A 33 -6.49 -21.95 5.46
C ASN A 33 -7.15 -22.35 4.13
N VAL A 34 -7.83 -21.40 3.46
CA VAL A 34 -8.56 -21.59 2.21
C VAL A 34 -7.84 -20.94 1.04
N PHE A 35 -6.90 -20.03 1.32
CA PHE A 35 -6.19 -19.27 0.31
C PHE A 35 -5.13 -20.13 -0.38
N ASP A 36 -5.23 -20.23 -1.71
CA ASP A 36 -4.27 -20.94 -2.56
C ASP A 36 -3.48 -19.93 -3.39
N ARG A 37 -2.18 -19.82 -3.10
CA ARG A 37 -1.24 -18.93 -3.82
C ARG A 37 -1.07 -19.27 -5.29
N THR A 38 -1.33 -20.53 -5.67
CA THR A 38 -1.12 -21.01 -7.04
C THR A 38 -2.30 -20.73 -7.96
N ARG A 39 -3.46 -20.39 -7.39
CA ARG A 39 -4.57 -19.82 -8.13
C ARG A 39 -4.26 -18.36 -8.42
N SER A 40 -4.02 -18.02 -9.68
CA SER A 40 -4.05 -16.62 -10.11
C SER A 40 -5.49 -16.13 -9.97
N ASN A 41 -5.80 -15.49 -8.84
CA ASN A 41 -7.03 -14.75 -8.73
C ASN A 41 -6.84 -13.45 -9.54
N ASP A 42 -7.63 -13.30 -10.60
CA ASP A 42 -7.77 -12.08 -11.41
C ASP A 42 -8.34 -10.89 -10.59
N ASP A 43 -8.66 -11.12 -9.30
CA ASP A 43 -9.17 -10.14 -8.35
C ASP A 43 -7.99 -9.57 -7.53
N ASP A 44 -7.38 -8.48 -7.99
CA ASP A 44 -6.23 -7.78 -7.36
C ASP A 44 -6.49 -7.22 -5.93
N HIS A 45 -7.65 -7.48 -5.33
CA HIS A 45 -8.13 -6.86 -4.09
C HIS A 45 -8.67 -7.85 -3.05
N GLU A 46 -8.18 -9.09 -3.05
CA GLU A 46 -8.49 -10.06 -2.01
C GLU A 46 -7.40 -10.07 -0.93
N TYR A 47 -7.79 -9.75 0.31
CA TYR A 47 -6.88 -9.73 1.45
C TYR A 47 -6.95 -11.04 2.25
N VAL A 48 -5.80 -11.67 2.44
CA VAL A 48 -5.70 -12.91 3.23
C VAL A 48 -5.67 -12.58 4.72
N VAL A 49 -6.51 -13.22 5.51
CA VAL A 49 -6.59 -12.99 6.96
C VAL A 49 -6.53 -14.32 7.71
N PHE A 50 -6.07 -14.30 8.96
CA PHE A 50 -6.15 -15.51 9.82
C PHE A 50 -7.59 -15.89 10.09
N GLN A 51 -8.44 -14.90 10.36
CA GLN A 51 -9.85 -15.09 10.63
C GLN A 51 -10.63 -13.86 10.15
N LYS A 52 -11.83 -14.09 9.61
CA LYS A 52 -12.73 -12.99 9.23
C LYS A 52 -13.27 -12.30 10.49
N PRO A 53 -13.42 -10.97 10.48
CA PRO A 53 -14.08 -10.25 11.56
C PRO A 53 -15.51 -10.74 11.76
N SER A 54 -15.99 -10.73 13.01
CA SER A 54 -17.39 -11.10 13.31
C SER A 54 -18.36 -10.08 12.69
N GLU A 55 -19.61 -10.50 12.47
CA GLU A 55 -20.64 -9.61 11.94
C GLU A 55 -20.81 -8.33 12.79
N GLN A 56 -20.65 -8.43 14.10
CA GLN A 56 -20.72 -7.29 15.02
C GLN A 56 -19.55 -6.33 14.80
N GLN A 57 -18.32 -6.83 14.63
CA GLN A 57 -17.16 -6.00 14.32
C GLN A 57 -17.34 -5.30 12.98
N ILE A 58 -17.82 -6.00 11.96
CA ILE A 58 -18.15 -5.43 10.64
C ILE A 58 -19.18 -4.31 10.79
N GLN A 59 -20.25 -4.50 11.57
CA GLN A 59 -21.26 -3.46 11.81
C GLN A 59 -20.67 -2.23 12.51
N LEU A 60 -19.80 -2.42 13.50
CA LEU A 60 -19.12 -1.30 14.18
C LEU A 60 -18.19 -0.54 13.23
N LEU A 61 -17.45 -1.25 12.36
CA LEU A 61 -16.63 -0.63 11.32
C LEU A 61 -17.48 0.12 10.30
N ALA A 62 -18.66 -0.39 9.94
CA ALA A 62 -19.59 0.30 9.05
C ALA A 62 -20.03 1.66 9.62
N GLN A 63 -20.26 1.72 10.93
CA GLN A 63 -20.70 2.93 11.64
C GLN A 63 -19.57 3.91 11.98
N SER A 64 -18.31 3.47 11.97
CA SER A 64 -17.20 4.32 12.38
C SER A 64 -16.85 5.37 11.33
N ASN A 65 -16.45 6.57 11.75
CA ASN A 65 -15.95 7.58 10.81
C ASN A 65 -14.57 7.21 10.24
N ASP A 66 -13.79 6.45 11.02
CA ASP A 66 -12.43 6.08 10.71
C ASP A 66 -12.19 4.63 11.14
N THR A 67 -12.30 3.71 10.17
CA THR A 67 -12.20 2.27 10.40
C THR A 67 -10.84 1.87 10.95
N ILE A 68 -9.77 2.51 10.48
CA ILE A 68 -8.39 2.16 10.84
C ILE A 68 -8.12 2.52 12.30
N SER A 69 -8.51 3.72 12.74
CA SER A 69 -8.40 4.09 14.16
C SER A 69 -9.26 3.21 15.06
N SER A 70 -10.44 2.77 14.60
CA SER A 70 -11.27 1.81 15.35
C SER A 70 -10.57 0.46 15.53
N VAL A 71 -10.00 -0.10 14.47
CA VAL A 71 -9.24 -1.37 14.55
C VAL A 71 -8.03 -1.23 15.45
N MET A 72 -7.26 -0.15 15.33
CA MET A 72 -6.10 0.10 16.19
C MET A 72 -6.49 0.24 17.65
N TYR A 73 -7.62 0.88 17.95
CA TYR A 73 -8.14 0.96 19.30
C TYR A 73 -8.44 -0.42 19.87
N TRP A 74 -9.04 -1.33 19.09
CA TRP A 74 -9.29 -2.71 19.51
C TRP A 74 -7.99 -3.46 19.79
N ILE A 75 -6.99 -3.36 18.90
CA ILE A 75 -5.67 -3.98 19.09
C ILE A 75 -5.01 -3.48 20.39
N ILE A 76 -5.03 -2.17 20.63
CA ILE A 76 -4.46 -1.57 21.85
C ILE A 76 -5.20 -2.05 23.09
N TRP A 77 -6.53 -2.18 23.02
CA TRP A 77 -7.35 -2.65 24.13
C TRP A 77 -7.06 -4.11 24.48
N ASP A 78 -6.97 -4.99 23.48
CA ASP A 78 -6.60 -6.39 23.65
C ASP A 78 -5.19 -6.53 24.20
N LEU A 79 -4.23 -5.74 23.70
CA LEU A 79 -2.87 -5.69 24.24
C LEU A 79 -2.88 -5.27 25.72
N ALA A 80 -3.65 -4.23 26.07
CA ALA A 80 -3.74 -3.76 27.46
C ALA A 80 -4.33 -4.80 28.41
N ASP A 81 -5.27 -5.62 27.93
CA ASP A 81 -5.82 -6.73 28.70
C ASP A 81 -4.77 -7.83 28.91
N ALA A 82 -4.11 -8.26 27.82
CA ALA A 82 -3.06 -9.29 27.86
C ALA A 82 -1.88 -8.91 28.75
N MET A 83 -1.52 -7.62 28.81
CA MET A 83 -0.40 -7.14 29.63
C MET A 83 -0.61 -7.32 31.14
N LYS A 84 -1.84 -7.53 31.61
CA LYS A 84 -2.13 -7.82 33.04
C LYS A 84 -1.53 -9.14 33.48
N ASP A 85 -1.37 -10.08 32.55
CA ASP A 85 -0.90 -11.44 32.81
C ASP A 85 0.59 -11.63 32.49
N ILE A 86 1.27 -10.59 31.98
CA ILE A 86 2.67 -10.63 31.61
C ILE A 86 3.55 -10.13 32.78
N ASP A 87 4.33 -11.02 33.38
CA ASP A 87 5.28 -10.70 34.46
C ASP A 87 6.58 -10.06 33.93
N ILE A 88 6.46 -8.84 33.39
CA ILE A 88 7.55 -8.03 32.84
C ILE A 88 7.46 -6.60 33.39
N ALA A 89 8.60 -5.95 33.65
CA ALA A 89 8.62 -4.58 34.16
C ALA A 89 7.89 -3.58 33.21
N PRO A 90 7.13 -2.60 33.76
CA PRO A 90 6.34 -1.64 32.96
C PRO A 90 7.10 -0.92 31.83
N PRO A 91 8.38 -0.52 31.97
CA PRO A 91 9.11 0.11 30.88
C PRO A 91 9.32 -0.82 29.67
N ILE A 92 9.49 -2.12 29.87
CA ILE A 92 9.67 -3.09 28.78
C ILE A 92 8.31 -3.34 28.11
N GLN A 93 7.28 -3.53 28.93
CA GLN A 93 5.88 -3.60 28.52
C GLN A 93 5.46 -2.42 27.62
N SER A 94 5.88 -1.19 27.95
CA SER A 94 5.57 0.00 27.14
C SER A 94 6.12 -0.02 25.71
N ARG A 95 7.15 -0.83 25.42
CA ARG A 95 7.73 -0.94 24.07
C ARG A 95 6.74 -1.51 23.06
N MET A 96 5.81 -2.39 23.48
CA MET A 96 4.78 -2.94 22.61
C MET A 96 3.85 -1.84 22.07
N TYR A 97 3.44 -0.90 22.93
CA TYR A 97 2.65 0.26 22.50
C TYR A 97 3.43 1.19 21.56
N GLN A 98 4.75 1.33 21.77
CA GLN A 98 5.60 2.13 20.88
C GLN A 98 5.63 1.53 19.47
N GLU A 99 5.74 0.21 19.33
CA GLU A 99 5.70 -0.43 18.01
C GLU A 99 4.35 -0.27 17.31
N LEU A 100 3.24 -0.36 18.03
CA LEU A 100 1.90 -0.06 17.49
C LEU A 100 1.79 1.41 17.04
N SER A 101 2.35 2.34 17.82
CA SER A 101 2.41 3.76 17.47
C SER A 101 3.27 4.00 16.22
N ASN A 102 4.41 3.32 16.10
CA ASN A 102 5.26 3.36 14.92
C ASN A 102 4.53 2.85 13.68
N GLY A 103 3.75 1.78 13.80
CA GLY A 103 2.88 1.28 12.73
C GLY A 103 1.89 2.34 12.25
N MET A 104 1.22 3.03 13.18
CA MET A 104 0.31 4.13 12.83
C MET A 104 1.01 5.36 12.26
N LEU A 105 2.24 5.66 12.69
CA LEU A 105 3.05 6.70 12.10
C LEU A 105 3.37 6.38 10.64
N GLY A 106 3.75 5.14 10.34
CA GLY A 106 3.97 4.63 8.99
C GLY A 106 2.73 4.79 8.11
N PHE A 107 1.58 4.30 8.61
CA PHE A 107 0.29 4.46 7.92
C PHE A 107 -0.03 5.93 7.60
N ASN A 108 0.10 6.84 8.56
CA ASN A 108 -0.16 8.26 8.36
C ASN A 108 0.82 8.92 7.38
N ASN A 109 2.05 8.42 7.27
CA ASN A 109 3.01 8.92 6.28
C ASN A 109 2.61 8.52 4.86
N CYS A 110 2.17 7.26 4.64
CA CYS A 110 1.60 6.84 3.36
C CYS A 110 0.35 7.67 3.02
N LEU A 111 -0.48 7.92 4.02
CA LEU A 111 -1.68 8.72 3.85
C LEU A 111 -1.40 10.15 3.39
N LYS A 112 -0.34 10.79 3.90
CA LYS A 112 0.06 12.13 3.42
C LYS A 112 0.40 12.13 1.94
N ILE A 113 1.03 11.05 1.45
CA ILE A 113 1.35 10.92 0.02
C ILE A 113 0.07 10.73 -0.78
N ALA A 114 -0.86 9.90 -0.31
CA ALA A 114 -2.14 9.66 -0.98
C ALA A 114 -3.10 10.88 -0.93
N ASP A 115 -3.10 11.66 0.15
CA ASP A 115 -4.04 12.76 0.35
C ASP A 115 -3.58 14.10 -0.23
N VAL A 116 -2.29 14.25 -0.54
CA VAL A 116 -1.71 15.50 -1.03
C VAL A 116 -1.37 15.36 -2.51
N PRO A 117 -2.32 15.66 -3.43
CA PRO A 117 -2.07 15.57 -4.87
C PRO A 117 -1.09 16.65 -5.33
N PHE A 118 -0.52 16.45 -6.52
CA PHE A 118 0.34 17.46 -7.12
C PHE A 118 -0.42 18.78 -7.33
N PRO A 119 0.21 19.95 -7.09
CA PRO A 119 -0.48 21.23 -7.21
C PRO A 119 -1.02 21.47 -8.63
N LEU A 120 -2.35 21.59 -8.75
CA LEU A 120 -3.02 21.83 -10.04
C LEU A 120 -2.43 23.00 -10.85
N PRO A 121 -2.08 24.17 -10.26
CA PRO A 121 -1.48 25.27 -11.03
C PRO A 121 -0.14 24.88 -11.67
N PHE A 122 0.65 24.02 -11.02
CA PHE A 122 1.90 23.52 -11.59
C PHE A 122 1.62 22.57 -12.75
N ALA A 123 0.66 21.65 -12.61
CA ALA A 123 0.27 20.75 -13.70
C ALA A 123 -0.22 21.51 -14.93
N GLN A 124 -1.04 22.54 -14.73
CA GLN A 124 -1.52 23.41 -15.80
C GLN A 124 -0.38 24.15 -16.50
N LEU A 125 0.54 24.74 -15.73
CA LEU A 125 1.70 25.42 -16.28
C LEU A 125 2.56 24.45 -17.10
N LEU A 126 2.88 23.28 -16.56
CA LEU A 126 3.68 22.26 -17.25
C LEU A 126 3.01 21.82 -18.55
N GLY A 127 1.68 21.60 -18.54
CA GLY A 127 0.90 21.31 -19.73
C GLY A 127 0.99 22.40 -20.80
N LEU A 128 0.90 23.68 -20.41
CA LEU A 128 1.07 24.80 -21.33
C LEU A 128 2.48 24.85 -21.93
N LEU A 129 3.52 24.62 -21.12
CA LEU A 129 4.90 24.55 -21.61
C LEU A 129 5.10 23.39 -22.59
N LEU A 130 4.51 22.23 -22.34
CA LEU A 130 4.58 21.08 -23.23
C LEU A 130 3.91 21.36 -24.57
N VAL A 131 2.75 22.01 -24.57
CA VAL A 131 2.07 22.43 -25.82
C VAL A 131 2.93 23.44 -26.58
N ALA A 132 3.49 24.44 -25.90
CA ALA A 132 4.37 25.42 -26.54
C ALA A 132 5.62 24.75 -27.13
N PHE A 133 6.27 23.86 -26.37
CA PHE A 133 7.42 23.08 -26.84
C PHE A 133 7.07 22.24 -28.07
N SER A 134 5.92 21.56 -28.03
CA SER A 134 5.42 20.71 -29.12
C SER A 134 5.25 21.44 -30.44
N LEU A 135 4.81 22.71 -30.40
CA LEU A 135 4.64 23.54 -31.58
C LEU A 135 5.98 24.11 -32.08
N LEU A 136 6.91 24.42 -31.18
CA LEU A 136 8.16 25.09 -31.51
C LEU A 136 9.28 24.13 -31.93
N ILE A 137 9.34 22.93 -31.35
CA ILE A 137 10.46 22.00 -31.57
C ILE A 137 10.62 21.57 -33.05
N PRO A 138 9.56 21.33 -33.83
CA PRO A 138 9.73 20.94 -35.24
C PRO A 138 10.28 22.08 -36.09
N VAL A 139 9.82 23.31 -35.85
CA VAL A 139 10.29 24.51 -36.55
C VAL A 139 11.78 24.74 -36.25
N TYR A 140 12.15 24.66 -34.97
CA TYR A 140 13.53 24.85 -34.54
C TYR A 140 14.48 23.82 -35.18
N VAL A 141 14.13 22.54 -35.12
CA VAL A 141 14.97 21.45 -35.63
C VAL A 141 15.14 21.52 -37.15
N ILE A 142 14.07 21.81 -37.90
CA ILE A 142 14.16 21.92 -39.38
C ILE A 142 15.11 23.05 -39.79
N VAL A 143 15.01 24.22 -39.15
CA VAL A 143 15.86 25.39 -39.45
C VAL A 143 17.33 25.13 -39.09
N PHE A 144 17.56 24.46 -37.96
CA PHE A 144 18.91 24.20 -37.46
C PHE A 144 19.63 23.06 -38.21
N THR A 145 18.97 21.92 -38.38
CA THR A 145 19.59 20.72 -38.97
C THR A 145 19.77 20.82 -40.49
N ARG A 146 18.90 21.59 -41.19
CA ARG A 146 18.94 21.77 -42.66
C ARG A 146 18.99 20.46 -43.46
N SER A 147 18.44 19.38 -42.90
CA SER A 147 18.37 18.07 -43.54
C SER A 147 16.91 17.62 -43.64
N PRO A 148 16.42 17.29 -44.84
CA PRO A 148 15.03 16.89 -45.04
C PRO A 148 14.69 15.53 -44.44
N ILE A 149 15.71 14.71 -44.11
CA ILE A 149 15.53 13.38 -43.50
C ILE A 149 15.83 13.44 -42.00
N ALA A 150 16.98 13.98 -41.61
CA ALA A 150 17.38 14.00 -40.20
C ALA A 150 16.53 14.98 -39.36
N GLY A 151 16.05 16.08 -39.95
CA GLY A 151 15.23 17.07 -39.24
C GLY A 151 13.93 16.51 -38.68
N PRO A 152 13.05 15.90 -39.52
CA PRO A 152 11.83 15.27 -39.03
C PRO A 152 12.05 14.16 -37.99
N ILE A 153 13.06 13.32 -38.19
CA ILE A 153 13.39 12.24 -37.24
C ILE A 153 13.81 12.82 -35.88
N LEU A 154 14.73 13.79 -35.86
CA LEU A 154 15.18 14.43 -34.63
C LEU A 154 14.04 15.20 -33.95
N SER A 155 13.19 15.88 -34.71
CA SER A 155 12.01 16.56 -34.16
C SER A 155 11.06 15.59 -33.49
N PHE A 156 10.79 14.44 -34.12
CA PHE A 156 9.91 13.42 -33.54
C PHE A 156 10.50 12.87 -32.25
N LEU A 157 11.79 12.51 -32.24
CA LEU A 157 12.45 11.99 -31.04
C LEU A 157 12.42 12.99 -29.88
N LEU A 158 12.68 14.28 -30.14
CA LEU A 158 12.66 15.30 -29.09
C LEU A 158 11.24 15.55 -28.57
N PHE A 159 10.25 15.62 -29.46
CA PHE A 159 8.84 15.70 -29.09
C PHE A 159 8.45 14.51 -28.21
N GLU A 160 8.66 13.28 -28.70
CA GLU A 160 8.24 12.05 -28.03
C GLU A 160 8.94 11.89 -26.68
N SER A 161 10.24 12.20 -26.60
CA SER A 161 11.01 12.08 -25.36
C SER A 161 10.42 12.89 -24.20
N ILE A 162 9.94 14.11 -24.48
CA ILE A 162 9.44 15.01 -23.44
C ILE A 162 7.99 14.67 -23.05
N TRP A 163 7.19 14.21 -24.01
CA TRP A 163 5.85 13.69 -23.74
C TRP A 163 5.89 12.41 -22.93
N CYS A 164 6.75 11.47 -23.31
CA CYS A 164 7.00 10.24 -22.55
C CYS A 164 7.42 10.56 -21.10
N LEU A 165 8.36 11.49 -20.90
CA LEU A 165 8.77 11.92 -19.57
C LEU A 165 7.60 12.49 -18.75
N ASN A 166 6.72 13.26 -19.37
CA ASN A 166 5.54 13.81 -18.72
C ASN A 166 4.51 12.72 -18.35
N GLU A 167 4.27 11.73 -19.21
CA GLU A 167 3.36 10.62 -18.87
C GLU A 167 3.93 9.76 -17.74
N VAL A 168 5.23 9.44 -17.76
CA VAL A 168 5.88 8.73 -16.64
C VAL A 168 5.78 9.53 -15.34
N ALA A 169 5.94 10.86 -15.39
CA ALA A 169 5.78 11.70 -14.20
C ALA A 169 4.35 11.69 -13.64
N LYS A 170 3.33 11.57 -14.50
CA LYS A 170 1.94 11.42 -14.06
C LYS A 170 1.66 10.07 -13.43
N GLU A 171 2.20 8.98 -14.00
CA GLU A 171 2.08 7.64 -13.40
C GLU A 171 2.70 7.62 -11.99
N LEU A 172 3.89 8.21 -11.84
CA LEU A 172 4.60 8.27 -10.55
C LEU A 172 3.92 9.17 -9.49
N GLU A 173 2.96 10.01 -9.88
CA GLU A 173 2.25 10.89 -8.94
C GLU A 173 1.33 10.10 -7.99
N ASN A 174 0.78 8.97 -8.44
CA ASN A 174 -0.21 8.20 -7.70
C ASN A 174 0.25 6.76 -7.43
N PRO A 175 1.27 6.55 -6.57
CA PRO A 175 1.89 5.24 -6.40
C PRO A 175 0.97 4.17 -5.80
N PHE A 176 -0.17 4.56 -5.20
CA PHE A 176 -1.16 3.67 -4.61
C PHE A 176 -2.37 3.44 -5.54
N GLY A 177 -2.22 3.70 -6.83
CA GLY A 177 -3.25 3.52 -7.84
C GLY A 177 -3.51 2.06 -8.20
N GLN A 178 -3.86 1.85 -9.47
CA GLN A 178 -4.22 0.56 -10.06
C GLN A 178 -3.48 0.31 -11.38
N ASP A 179 -2.44 1.11 -11.66
CA ASP A 179 -1.62 0.99 -12.84
C ASP A 179 -0.53 -0.07 -12.60
N SER A 180 0.02 -0.65 -13.67
CA SER A 180 0.97 -1.78 -13.56
C SER A 180 2.28 -1.43 -12.84
N ASN A 181 2.61 -0.14 -12.75
CA ASN A 181 3.81 0.37 -12.10
C ASN A 181 3.55 0.86 -10.67
N ASP A 182 2.32 0.75 -10.19
CA ASP A 182 1.97 1.11 -8.81
C ASP A 182 2.46 0.06 -7.82
N ILE A 183 2.52 0.44 -6.55
CA ILE A 183 2.97 -0.47 -5.51
C ILE A 183 1.89 -1.54 -5.24
N THR A 184 2.32 -2.79 -5.08
CA THR A 184 1.42 -3.91 -4.83
C THR A 184 1.09 -4.03 -3.34
N LEU A 185 0.10 -3.25 -2.87
CA LEU A 185 -0.36 -3.29 -1.47
C LEU A 185 -0.78 -4.70 -1.02
N THR A 186 -1.35 -5.49 -1.92
CA THR A 186 -1.75 -6.88 -1.66
C THR A 186 -0.54 -7.76 -1.36
N ASP A 187 0.58 -7.60 -2.08
CA ASP A 187 1.81 -8.37 -1.82
C ASP A 187 2.44 -7.96 -0.49
N PHE A 188 2.48 -6.67 -0.17
CA PHE A 188 2.95 -6.20 1.15
C PHE A 188 2.12 -6.81 2.29
N HIS A 189 0.81 -6.87 2.13
CA HIS A 189 -0.09 -7.51 3.09
C HIS A 189 0.16 -9.02 3.20
N LEU A 190 0.34 -9.72 2.08
CA LEU A 190 0.65 -11.15 2.06
C LEU A 190 1.97 -11.47 2.77
N ASN A 191 3.02 -10.69 2.52
CA ASN A 191 4.32 -10.84 3.19
C ASN A 191 4.21 -10.59 4.70
N PHE A 192 3.38 -9.63 5.11
CA PHE A 192 3.12 -9.36 6.52
C PHE A 192 2.38 -10.53 7.19
N VAL A 193 1.36 -11.08 6.53
CA VAL A 193 0.63 -12.27 7.01
C VAL A 193 1.54 -13.48 7.14
N ASP A 194 2.43 -13.72 6.17
CA ASP A 194 3.43 -14.80 6.25
C ASP A 194 4.34 -14.63 7.46
N SER A 195 4.82 -13.41 7.71
CA SER A 195 5.67 -13.13 8.86
C SER A 195 4.95 -13.39 10.19
N LEU A 196 3.65 -13.09 10.26
CA LEU A 196 2.83 -13.42 11.44
C LEU A 196 2.62 -14.93 11.59
N GLU A 197 2.43 -15.64 10.47
CA GLU A 197 2.23 -17.08 10.46
C GLU A 197 3.48 -17.78 11.01
N ASP A 198 4.66 -17.43 10.50
CA ASP A 198 5.96 -17.94 10.94
C ASP A 198 6.18 -17.76 12.45
N VAL A 199 5.83 -16.59 12.99
CA VAL A 199 5.94 -16.29 14.44
C VAL A 199 4.89 -17.04 15.27
N SER A 200 3.72 -17.32 14.69
CA SER A 200 2.62 -18.02 15.37
C SER A 200 2.75 -19.55 15.37
N MET A 201 3.70 -20.11 14.61
CA MET A 201 3.84 -21.57 14.48
C MET A 201 4.05 -22.24 15.84
N GLU A 202 3.21 -23.24 16.14
CA GLU A 202 3.26 -24.02 17.39
C GLU A 202 4.63 -24.67 17.64
N GLY A 203 5.36 -25.02 16.58
CA GLY A 203 6.71 -25.57 16.67
C GLY A 203 7.71 -24.63 17.34
N HIS A 204 7.59 -23.31 17.12
CA HIS A 204 8.42 -22.32 17.81
C HIS A 204 8.06 -22.22 19.30
N GLN A 205 6.77 -22.26 19.62
CA GLN A 205 6.31 -22.23 21.02
C GLN A 205 6.79 -23.46 21.80
N ALA A 206 6.77 -24.65 21.18
CA ALA A 206 7.27 -25.88 21.79
C ALA A 206 8.76 -25.81 22.14
N MET A 207 9.60 -25.18 21.31
CA MET A 207 11.03 -24.98 21.58
C MET A 207 11.29 -23.97 22.70
N LEU A 208 10.44 -22.93 22.84
CA LEU A 208 10.56 -21.95 23.92
C LEU A 208 10.27 -22.56 25.30
N HIS A 209 9.40 -23.57 25.36
CA HIS A 209 9.11 -24.31 26.60
C HIS A 209 10.15 -25.41 26.91
N HIS A 210 10.89 -25.90 25.91
CA HIS A 210 11.93 -26.94 26.07
C HIS A 210 13.19 -26.63 25.22
N PRO A 211 14.17 -25.84 25.73
CA PRO A 211 15.32 -25.37 24.95
C PRO A 211 16.29 -26.46 24.47
N THR A 212 16.19 -27.69 24.98
CA THR A 212 17.16 -28.77 24.73
C THR A 212 16.77 -29.74 23.61
N MET A 213 15.58 -29.58 23.00
CA MET A 213 14.99 -30.58 22.08
C MET A 213 15.70 -30.71 20.71
N GLY A 214 16.88 -30.13 20.53
CA GLY A 214 17.72 -30.27 19.32
C GLY A 214 19.21 -30.42 19.58
N LEU A 215 19.64 -30.57 20.85
CA LEU A 215 21.07 -30.73 21.20
C LEU A 215 21.46 -32.15 21.62
N GLU A 216 20.50 -33.07 21.74
CA GLU A 216 20.76 -34.43 22.23
C GLU A 216 21.11 -35.43 21.10
N ASP A 217 20.78 -35.15 19.85
CA ASP A 217 20.96 -36.12 18.75
C ASP A 217 22.30 -36.01 17.99
N ASP A 218 23.12 -34.97 18.22
CA ASP A 218 24.33 -34.72 17.41
C ASP A 218 25.68 -34.87 18.16
N PHE A 219 25.66 -35.17 19.47
CA PHE A 219 26.88 -35.43 20.26
C PHE A 219 27.04 -36.89 20.73
N GLY A 220 26.23 -37.80 20.18
CA GLY A 220 26.22 -39.22 20.50
C GLY A 220 26.94 -40.13 19.50
N MET A 221 28.07 -39.73 18.92
CA MET A 221 28.96 -40.67 18.21
C MET A 221 30.19 -41.01 19.06
N SER A 222 30.17 -42.25 19.52
CA SER A 222 31.24 -43.00 20.16
C SER A 222 32.59 -42.86 19.45
N PHE A 223 33.65 -42.53 20.19
CA PHE A 223 34.94 -43.23 20.21
C PHE A 223 35.65 -42.98 21.53
#